data_AF-A0A9X1B6S1-F1
#
_entry.id   AF-A0A9X1B6S1-F1
#
_cell.length_a   1.000
_cell.length_b   1.000
_cell.length_c   1.000
_cell.angle_alpha   90.00
_cell.angle_beta   90.00
_cell.angle_gamma   90.00
#
_symmetry.space_group_name_H-M   'P 1'
#
loop_
_entity.id
_entity.type
_entity.pdbx_description
1 polymer ?
#
loop_
_entity_poly.entity_id
_entity_poly.type
_entity_poly.pdbx_seq_one_letter_code
_entity_poly.pdbx_strand_id
1 'polypeptide(L)'
;MHFLDTALKIATEAHAGQTDKAGRPYILHPLRVMAAMKTDDERAVAVLHDVIEDTDYDVPALVAAGIPEPIAEAVAYLSKRDGEDYPTFIARVLENPLAARVKRADVADNIDVLRLQSLRDKDLVRVARYHRAWHQLNAALESLPG
;
A
#
# COMPACT_ATOMS: atom_id res chain seq x y z
N MET A 1 -6.61 8.26 -21.80
CA MET A 1 -5.74 7.35 -21.02
C MET A 1 -6.57 6.90 -19.83
N HIS A 2 -6.63 5.60 -19.54
CA HIS A 2 -7.41 5.10 -18.40
C HIS A 2 -6.67 5.47 -17.10
N PHE A 3 -7.38 5.74 -16.00
CA PHE A 3 -6.73 6.19 -14.75
C PHE A 3 -5.76 5.15 -14.18
N LEU A 4 -5.98 3.86 -14.43
CA LEU A 4 -5.07 2.79 -14.03
C LEU A 4 -3.73 2.86 -14.78
N ASP A 5 -3.75 3.22 -16.08
CA ASP A 5 -2.52 3.43 -16.85
C ASP A 5 -1.73 4.62 -16.31
N THR A 6 -2.44 5.70 -15.95
CA THR A 6 -1.86 6.86 -15.27
C THR A 6 -1.22 6.47 -13.94
N ALA A 7 -1.92 5.68 -13.13
CA ALA A 7 -1.42 5.22 -11.82
C ALA A 7 -0.14 4.38 -11.97
N LEU A 8 -0.11 3.45 -12.92
CA LEU A 8 1.08 2.65 -13.25
C LEU A 8 2.27 3.51 -13.67
N LYS A 9 2.02 4.52 -14.51
CA LYS A 9 3.05 5.45 -14.95
C LYS A 9 3.63 6.22 -13.76
N ILE A 10 2.76 6.84 -12.95
CA ILE A 10 3.17 7.60 -11.76
C ILE A 10 4.01 6.74 -10.83
N ALA A 11 3.54 5.54 -10.47
CA ALA A 11 4.27 4.65 -9.55
C ALA A 11 5.64 4.24 -10.11
N THR A 12 5.73 3.95 -11.41
CA THR A 12 6.99 3.57 -12.05
C THR A 12 8.00 4.72 -12.06
N GLU A 13 7.53 5.95 -12.31
CA GLU A 13 8.37 7.15 -12.30
C GLU A 13 8.78 7.53 -10.86
N ALA A 14 7.83 7.50 -9.91
CA ALA A 14 8.03 7.80 -8.49
C ALA A 14 9.10 6.90 -7.85
N HIS A 15 9.07 5.60 -8.14
CA HIS A 15 9.99 4.62 -7.56
C HIS A 15 11.19 4.30 -8.46
N ALA A 16 11.45 5.12 -9.48
CA ALA A 16 12.57 4.91 -10.40
C ALA A 16 13.92 5.00 -9.65
N GLY A 17 14.72 3.94 -9.76
CA GLY A 17 16.01 3.85 -9.06
C GLY A 17 15.93 3.43 -7.58
N GLN A 18 14.74 3.31 -7.00
CA GLN A 18 14.57 2.79 -5.64
C GLN A 18 14.73 1.27 -5.62
N THR A 19 15.42 0.76 -4.59
CA THR A 19 15.61 -0.68 -4.39
C THR A 19 15.02 -1.14 -3.07
N ASP A 20 14.45 -2.35 -3.06
CA ASP A 20 14.00 -3.01 -1.84
C ASP A 20 15.17 -3.50 -0.97
N LYS A 21 14.85 -4.07 0.19
CA LYS A 21 15.83 -4.62 1.15
C LYS A 21 16.65 -5.80 0.61
N ALA A 22 16.24 -6.40 -0.51
CA ALA A 22 16.93 -7.48 -1.20
C ALA A 22 17.69 -6.99 -2.45
N GLY A 23 17.76 -5.67 -2.67
CA GLY A 23 18.45 -5.05 -3.80
C GLY A 23 17.70 -5.14 -5.14
N ARG A 24 16.41 -5.49 -5.13
CA ARG A 24 15.56 -5.55 -6.34
C ARG A 24 14.85 -4.22 -6.57
N PRO A 25 14.45 -3.88 -7.82
CA PRO A 25 13.66 -2.67 -8.08
C PRO A 25 12.40 -2.61 -7.22
N TYR A 26 12.20 -1.49 -6.52
CA TYR A 26 11.12 -1.34 -5.54
C TYR A 26 9.74 -1.48 -6.17
N ILE A 27 9.55 -0.97 -7.39
CA ILE A 27 8.30 -1.04 -8.16
C ILE A 27 7.69 -2.46 -8.24
N LEU A 28 8.51 -3.50 -8.11
CA LEU A 28 8.02 -4.88 -8.06
C LEU A 28 7.08 -5.13 -6.87
N HIS A 29 7.23 -4.42 -5.75
CA HIS A 29 6.34 -4.52 -4.60
C HIS A 29 4.94 -3.98 -4.90
N PRO A 30 4.74 -2.70 -5.27
CA PRO A 30 3.44 -2.19 -5.67
C PRO A 30 2.76 -3.04 -6.77
N LEU A 31 3.53 -3.55 -7.74
CA LEU A 31 2.99 -4.43 -8.79
C LEU A 31 2.45 -5.78 -8.26
N ARG A 32 3.08 -6.38 -7.23
CA ARG A 32 2.57 -7.62 -6.61
C ARG A 32 1.31 -7.36 -5.79
N VAL A 33 1.28 -6.23 -5.07
CA VAL A 33 0.07 -5.82 -4.33
C VAL A 33 -1.07 -5.58 -5.32
N MET A 34 -0.81 -4.87 -6.43
CA MET A 34 -1.77 -4.67 -7.52
C MET A 34 -2.25 -6.00 -8.13
N ALA A 35 -1.38 -6.98 -8.33
CA ALA A 35 -1.75 -8.29 -8.89
C ALA A 35 -2.71 -9.08 -7.98
N ALA A 36 -2.75 -8.79 -6.69
CA ALA A 36 -3.69 -9.40 -5.74
C ALA A 36 -5.08 -8.74 -5.74
N MET A 37 -5.24 -7.59 -6.42
CA MET A 37 -6.47 -6.80 -6.45
C MET A 37 -7.43 -7.20 -7.57
N LYS A 38 -8.73 -7.01 -7.34
CA LYS A 38 -9.79 -7.48 -8.24
C LYS A 38 -10.34 -6.39 -9.15
N THR A 39 -10.54 -5.18 -8.63
CA THR A 39 -11.09 -4.05 -9.38
C THR A 39 -9.99 -3.09 -9.84
N ASP A 40 -10.26 -2.28 -10.85
CA ASP A 40 -9.30 -1.28 -11.31
C ASP A 40 -9.06 -0.19 -10.27
N ASP A 41 -10.07 0.15 -9.46
CA ASP A 41 -9.93 1.06 -8.32
C ASP A 41 -8.95 0.50 -7.28
N GLU A 42 -9.14 -0.76 -6.87
CA GLU A 42 -8.22 -1.44 -5.94
C GLU A 42 -6.80 -1.51 -6.52
N ARG A 43 -6.68 -1.83 -7.82
CA ARG A 43 -5.39 -1.90 -8.51
C ARG A 43 -4.67 -0.55 -8.58
N ALA A 44 -5.41 0.52 -8.85
CA ALA A 44 -4.86 1.87 -8.89
C ALA A 44 -4.38 2.32 -7.51
N VAL A 45 -5.17 2.08 -6.45
CA VAL A 45 -4.73 2.36 -5.08
C VAL A 45 -3.52 1.51 -4.71
N ALA A 46 -3.52 0.21 -5.06
CA ALA A 46 -2.41 -0.69 -4.76
C ALA A 46 -1.10 -0.31 -5.43
N VAL A 47 -1.13 0.13 -6.69
CA VAL A 47 0.11 0.53 -7.36
C VAL A 47 0.64 1.89 -6.85
N LEU A 48 -0.24 2.74 -6.30
CA LEU A 48 0.10 4.07 -5.77
C LEU A 48 0.37 4.10 -4.26
N HIS A 49 0.17 2.99 -3.52
CA HIS A 49 0.01 3.04 -2.07
C HIS A 49 1.19 3.65 -1.28
N ASP A 50 2.42 3.54 -1.80
CA ASP A 50 3.61 4.13 -1.19
C ASP A 50 4.03 5.45 -1.84
N VAL A 51 3.38 5.88 -2.92
CA VAL A 51 3.81 7.05 -3.70
C VAL A 51 3.78 8.33 -2.86
N ILE A 52 2.71 8.55 -2.09
CA ILE A 52 2.63 9.72 -1.19
C ILE A 52 3.58 9.59 0.01
N GLU A 53 3.92 8.37 0.46
CA GLU A 53 4.82 8.16 1.60
C GLU A 53 6.30 8.33 1.22
N ASP A 54 6.68 7.90 0.02
CA ASP A 54 8.07 7.84 -0.43
C ASP A 54 8.50 9.00 -1.36
N THR A 55 7.56 9.83 -1.82
CA THR A 55 7.84 10.90 -2.81
C THR A 55 7.07 12.19 -2.52
N ASP A 56 7.29 13.24 -3.34
CA ASP A 56 6.66 14.55 -3.19
C ASP A 56 5.20 14.62 -3.71
N TYR A 57 4.58 13.48 -4.03
CA TYR A 57 3.18 13.45 -4.44
C TYR A 57 2.23 13.66 -3.26
N ASP A 58 1.16 14.41 -3.51
CA ASP A 58 0.02 14.55 -2.62
C ASP A 58 -1.31 14.27 -3.35
N VAL A 59 -2.43 14.33 -2.62
CA VAL A 59 -3.77 14.08 -3.19
C VAL A 59 -4.07 15.05 -4.36
N PRO A 60 -3.89 16.38 -4.23
CA PRO A 60 -4.05 17.30 -5.35
C PRO A 60 -3.22 16.93 -6.59
N ALA A 61 -1.96 16.53 -6.43
CA ALA A 61 -1.09 16.15 -7.54
C ALA A 61 -1.59 14.89 -8.26
N LEU A 62 -2.06 13.88 -7.51
CA LEU A 62 -2.65 12.67 -8.11
C LEU A 62 -3.94 13.00 -8.87
N VAL A 63 -4.81 13.84 -8.30
CA VAL A 63 -6.06 14.27 -8.97
C VAL A 63 -5.75 15.05 -10.24
N ALA A 64 -4.79 15.99 -10.18
CA ALA A 64 -4.36 16.77 -11.34
C ALA A 64 -3.76 15.90 -12.46
N ALA A 65 -3.13 14.77 -12.10
CA ALA A 65 -2.61 13.80 -13.07
C ALA A 65 -3.70 12.92 -13.71
N GLY A 66 -4.95 13.01 -13.25
CA GLY A 66 -6.10 12.27 -13.78
C GLY A 66 -6.49 11.03 -12.96
N ILE A 67 -6.04 10.93 -11.71
CA ILE A 67 -6.52 9.91 -10.77
C ILE A 67 -7.86 10.39 -10.16
N PRO A 68 -8.91 9.55 -10.17
CA PRO A 68 -10.17 9.88 -9.50
C PRO A 68 -9.97 10.23 -8.02
N GLU A 69 -10.68 11.25 -7.54
CA GLU A 69 -10.57 11.74 -6.16
C GLU A 69 -10.76 10.63 -5.10
N PRO A 70 -11.75 9.70 -5.20
CA PRO A 70 -11.89 8.61 -4.23
C PRO A 70 -10.68 7.67 -4.18
N ILE A 71 -9.95 7.51 -5.29
CA ILE A 71 -8.73 6.69 -5.37
C ILE A 71 -7.57 7.45 -4.73
N ALA A 72 -7.39 8.73 -5.07
CA ALA A 72 -6.33 9.56 -4.49
C ALA A 72 -6.49 9.70 -2.96
N GLU A 73 -7.72 9.89 -2.47
CA GLU A 73 -8.02 9.89 -1.04
C GLU A 73 -7.65 8.54 -0.39
N ALA A 74 -8.05 7.41 -0.99
CA ALA A 74 -7.71 6.08 -0.47
C ALA A 74 -6.18 5.85 -0.41
N VAL A 75 -5.40 6.39 -1.35
CA VAL A 75 -3.93 6.37 -1.28
C VAL A 75 -3.41 7.16 -0.08
N ALA A 76 -3.97 8.34 0.21
CA ALA A 76 -3.57 9.11 1.40
C ALA A 76 -3.93 8.42 2.73
N TYR A 77 -4.95 7.56 2.74
CA TYR A 77 -5.21 6.68 3.88
C TYR A 77 -4.08 5.67 4.12
N LEU A 78 -3.34 5.28 3.08
CA LEU A 78 -2.25 4.31 3.14
C LEU A 78 -0.87 4.91 3.47
N SER A 79 -0.75 6.24 3.46
CA SER A 79 0.47 6.92 3.86
C SER A 79 0.43 7.28 5.33
N LYS A 80 1.42 6.80 6.08
CA LYS A 80 1.54 7.04 7.51
C LYS A 80 1.98 8.48 7.77
N ARG A 81 1.33 9.15 8.72
CA ARG A 81 1.65 10.55 9.04
C ARG A 81 2.86 10.64 9.97
N ASP A 82 3.55 11.78 9.92
CA ASP A 82 4.64 12.08 10.86
C ASP A 82 4.14 12.04 12.31
N GLY A 83 4.86 11.28 13.14
CA GLY A 83 4.51 11.06 14.55
C GLY A 83 3.33 10.11 14.80
N GLU A 84 2.64 9.62 13.76
CA GLU A 84 1.55 8.64 13.91
C GLU A 84 2.13 7.30 14.35
N ASP A 85 1.56 6.65 15.36
CA ASP A 85 1.94 5.29 15.70
C ASP A 85 1.27 4.27 14.76
N TYR A 86 1.80 3.05 14.73
CA TYR A 86 1.32 2.04 13.79
C TYR A 86 -0.14 1.59 14.09
N PRO A 87 -0.56 1.36 15.35
CA PRO A 87 -1.96 1.09 15.66
C PRO A 87 -2.94 2.19 15.23
N THR A 88 -2.63 3.46 15.48
CA THR A 88 -3.44 4.61 15.04
C THR A 88 -3.53 4.68 13.52
N PHE A 89 -2.41 4.45 12.83
CA PHE A 89 -2.40 4.37 11.37
C PHE A 89 -3.33 3.26 10.85
N ILE A 90 -3.28 2.05 11.41
CA ILE A 90 -4.19 0.96 11.01
C ILE A 90 -5.65 1.29 11.32
N ALA A 91 -5.94 1.92 12.46
CA ALA A 91 -7.29 2.35 12.79
C ALA A 91 -7.84 3.35 11.77
N ARG A 92 -7.03 4.32 11.33
CA ARG A 92 -7.39 5.27 10.28
C ARG A 92 -7.61 4.58 8.94
N VAL A 93 -6.72 3.67 8.53
CA VAL A 93 -6.88 2.88 7.30
C VAL A 93 -8.22 2.13 7.26
N LEU A 94 -8.68 1.62 8.41
CA LEU A 94 -9.96 0.90 8.51
C LEU A 94 -11.20 1.77 8.26
N GLU A 95 -11.08 3.09 8.34
CA GLU A 95 -12.19 4.01 8.01
C GLU A 95 -12.47 4.06 6.51
N ASN A 96 -11.53 3.62 5.66
CA ASN A 96 -11.68 3.57 4.21
C ASN A 96 -11.60 2.11 3.70
N PRO A 97 -12.72 1.49 3.27
CA PRO A 97 -12.73 0.09 2.82
C PRO A 97 -11.82 -0.22 1.63
N LEU A 98 -11.56 0.76 0.75
CA LEU A 98 -10.68 0.57 -0.40
C LEU A 98 -9.22 0.52 0.07
N ALA A 99 -8.81 1.46 0.93
CA ALA A 99 -7.50 1.46 1.56
C ALA A 99 -7.29 0.19 2.41
N ALA A 100 -8.28 -0.22 3.20
CA ALA A 100 -8.16 -1.43 4.04
C ALA A 100 -7.89 -2.71 3.23
N ARG A 101 -8.54 -2.89 2.07
CA ARG A 101 -8.29 -4.03 1.17
C ARG A 101 -6.86 -4.04 0.66
N VAL A 102 -6.38 -2.89 0.22
CA VAL A 102 -5.00 -2.72 -0.28
C VAL A 102 -4.00 -2.94 0.85
N LYS A 103 -4.22 -2.34 2.04
CA LYS A 103 -3.32 -2.52 3.18
C LYS A 103 -3.21 -3.96 3.62
N ARG A 104 -4.29 -4.74 3.54
CA ARG A 104 -4.25 -6.17 3.83
C ARG A 104 -3.32 -6.92 2.87
N ALA A 105 -3.36 -6.59 1.59
CA ALA A 105 -2.49 -7.21 0.58
C ALA A 105 -1.03 -6.73 0.68
N ASP A 106 -0.81 -5.44 0.94
CA ASP A 106 0.51 -4.89 1.27
C ASP A 106 1.11 -5.66 2.46
N VAL A 107 0.39 -5.73 3.59
CA VAL A 107 0.84 -6.45 4.79
C VAL A 107 1.11 -7.92 4.49
N ALA A 108 0.31 -8.58 3.65
CA ALA A 108 0.54 -9.95 3.24
C ALA A 108 1.84 -10.13 2.43
N ASP A 109 2.12 -9.26 1.46
CA ASP A 109 3.38 -9.26 0.70
C ASP A 109 4.58 -8.99 1.61
N ASN A 110 4.40 -8.08 2.57
CA ASN A 110 5.44 -7.64 3.48
C ASN A 110 5.80 -8.64 4.60
N ILE A 111 4.88 -9.56 4.94
CA ILE A 111 5.08 -10.64 5.92
C ILE A 111 5.89 -11.79 5.32
N ASP A 112 5.92 -11.95 3.99
CA ASP A 112 6.59 -13.09 3.35
C ASP A 112 8.11 -13.09 3.60
N VAL A 113 8.51 -13.80 4.66
CA VAL A 113 9.90 -13.95 5.09
C VAL A 113 10.73 -14.77 4.13
N LEU A 114 10.11 -15.57 3.23
CA LEU A 114 10.84 -16.39 2.26
C LEU A 114 11.53 -15.53 1.19
N ARG A 115 11.14 -14.25 1.07
CA ARG A 115 11.77 -13.27 0.20
C ARG A 115 13.07 -12.70 0.75
N LEU A 116 13.32 -12.85 2.05
CA LEU A 116 14.51 -12.30 2.71
C LEU A 116 15.68 -13.26 2.52
N GLN A 117 16.86 -12.73 2.18
CA GLN A 117 18.09 -13.53 2.11
C GLN A 117 18.53 -14.05 3.49
N SER A 118 18.19 -13.30 4.55
CA SER A 118 18.49 -13.66 5.94
C SER A 118 17.43 -13.11 6.87
N LEU A 119 17.04 -13.89 7.87
CA LEU A 119 16.08 -13.48 8.91
C LEU A 119 16.82 -13.00 10.17
N ARG A 120 16.46 -11.83 10.69
CA ARG A 120 17.04 -11.24 11.91
C ARG A 120 15.96 -10.92 12.93
N ASP A 121 16.35 -10.68 14.18
CA ASP A 121 15.41 -10.37 15.27
C ASP A 121 14.49 -9.18 14.96
N LYS A 122 15.01 -8.12 14.35
CA LYS A 122 14.20 -6.96 13.93
C LYS A 122 13.13 -7.31 12.89
N ASP A 123 13.39 -8.32 12.06
CA ASP A 123 12.45 -8.80 11.06
C ASP A 123 11.32 -9.60 11.74
N LEU A 124 11.61 -10.38 12.79
CA LEU A 124 10.61 -11.07 13.62
C LEU A 124 9.69 -10.09 14.36
N VAL A 125 10.24 -9.01 14.92
CA VAL A 125 9.44 -7.95 15.57
C VAL A 125 8.48 -7.31 14.57
N ARG A 126 8.96 -7.00 13.36
CA ARG A 126 8.15 -6.46 12.27
C ARG A 126 7.05 -7.43 11.84
N VAL A 127 7.37 -8.71 11.68
CA VAL A 127 6.42 -9.78 11.32
C VAL A 127 5.32 -9.90 12.36
N ALA A 128 5.66 -9.92 13.66
CA ALA A 128 4.67 -9.98 14.72
C ALA A 128 3.70 -8.78 14.70
N ARG A 129 4.21 -7.58 14.43
CA ARG A 129 3.38 -6.37 14.26
C ARG A 129 2.46 -6.46 13.05
N TYR A 130 2.98 -6.89 11.90
CA TYR A 130 2.23 -7.02 10.66
C TYR A 130 1.18 -8.12 10.74
N HIS A 131 1.48 -9.25 11.38
CA HIS A 131 0.52 -10.31 11.63
C HIS A 131 -0.72 -9.80 12.39
N ARG A 132 -0.53 -9.00 13.45
CA ARG A 132 -1.64 -8.38 14.20
C ARG A 132 -2.48 -7.46 13.31
N ALA A 133 -1.83 -6.58 12.55
CA ALA A 133 -2.53 -5.67 11.64
C ALA A 133 -3.31 -6.43 10.56
N TRP A 134 -2.74 -7.51 10.01
CA TRP A 134 -3.42 -8.34 9.02
C TRP A 134 -4.73 -8.92 9.57
N HIS A 135 -4.73 -9.45 10.80
CA HIS A 135 -5.94 -9.97 11.44
C HIS A 135 -6.99 -8.88 11.71
N GLN A 136 -6.57 -7.69 12.11
CA GLN A 136 -7.47 -6.55 12.28
C GLN A 136 -8.13 -6.13 10.96
N LEU A 137 -7.32 -6.00 9.90
CA LEU A 137 -7.78 -5.68 8.54
C LEU A 137 -8.71 -6.76 8.01
N ASN A 138 -8.37 -8.04 8.18
CA ASN A 138 -9.18 -9.13 7.67
C ASN A 138 -10.53 -9.23 8.38
N ALA A 139 -10.56 -9.16 9.72
CA ALA A 139 -11.80 -9.21 10.49
C ALA A 139 -12.73 -8.03 10.16
N ALA A 140 -12.18 -6.82 9.98
CA ALA A 140 -12.98 -5.66 9.60
C ALA A 140 -13.58 -5.81 8.19
N LEU A 141 -12.80 -6.30 7.23
CA LEU A 141 -13.29 -6.52 5.85
C LEU A 141 -14.34 -7.63 5.75
N GLU A 142 -14.25 -8.68 6.58
CA GLU A 142 -15.28 -9.74 6.66
C GLU A 142 -16.60 -9.23 7.27
N SER A 143 -16.56 -8.15 8.05
CA SER A 143 -17.75 -7.54 8.64
C SER A 143 -18.48 -6.55 7.72
N LEU A 144 -17.88 -6.20 6.57
CA LEU A 144 -18.52 -5.31 5.60
C LEU A 144 -19.64 -6.04 4.84
N PRO A 145 -20.80 -5.40 4.63
CA PRO A 145 -21.83 -5.94 3.75
C PRO A 145 -21.26 -6.11 2.33
N GLY A 146 -21.56 -7.26 1.72
CA GLY A 146 -21.09 -7.66 0.39
C GLY A 146 -21.71 -6.87 -0.75
#